data_AF-A0A925X1J6-F1
#
_entry.id   AF-A0A925X1J6-F1
#
_cell.length_a   1.000
_cell.length_b   1.000
_cell.length_c   1.000
_cell.angle_alpha   90.00
_cell.angle_beta   90.00
_cell.angle_gamma   90.00
#
_symmetry.space_group_name_H-M   'P 1'
#
loop_
_entity.id
_entity.type
_entity.pdbx_description
1 polymer ?
#
loop_
_entity_poly.entity_id
_entity_poly.type
_entity_poly.pdbx_seq_one_letter_code
_entity_poly.pdbx_strand_id
1 'polypeptide(L)'
;MAATKIASLSIAGTPGAPLGTLDLTNNDLLLTANATADVTSLVAFARHGGAWDRTGLTSSAASAASVKNTTIGVLSGFEYRSIYGPSAVFNTFAVADTDVLVKYTYYGDTDFNGLVDFDDYSRTDAGFNNNRGGWFNGDVDLNGIVDFDDYSLIDLAFNTQSGTLRRAMAYLDGSDRTDEGMNSPALRLVERHFARFGNAYAANFLNSVPEPAGLGAVGLGMLLLPRRRVRRGIDGLRRLSA
;
A
#
# COMPACT_ATOMS: atom_id res chain seq x y z
N MET A 1 -12.08 -9.04 -0.13
CA MET A 1 -12.66 -7.92 -0.89
C MET A 1 -13.55 -8.49 -1.98
N ALA A 2 -14.60 -7.78 -2.39
CA ALA A 2 -15.40 -8.20 -3.53
C ALA A 2 -14.75 -7.65 -4.81
N ALA A 3 -14.69 -8.47 -5.85
CA ALA A 3 -14.30 -8.04 -7.18
C ALA A 3 -15.51 -8.05 -8.10
N THR A 4 -15.65 -7.01 -8.91
CA THR A 4 -16.66 -6.97 -9.96
C THR A 4 -15.97 -7.11 -11.32
N LYS A 5 -16.48 -8.02 -12.16
CA LYS A 5 -16.07 -8.13 -13.57
C LYS A 5 -17.13 -7.48 -14.45
N ILE A 6 -16.76 -6.46 -15.22
CA ILE A 6 -17.64 -5.82 -16.20
C ILE A 6 -16.95 -5.77 -17.57
N ALA A 7 -17.74 -5.66 -18.63
CA ALA A 7 -17.19 -5.60 -19.97
C ALA A 7 -16.44 -4.28 -20.19
N SER A 8 -17.13 -3.16 -20.03
CA SER A 8 -16.56 -1.83 -20.19
C SER A 8 -17.02 -0.88 -19.09
N LEU A 9 -16.11 0.02 -18.70
CA LEU A 9 -16.38 1.20 -17.90
C LEU A 9 -16.37 2.42 -18.82
N SER A 10 -17.42 3.24 -18.74
CA SER A 10 -17.47 4.56 -19.37
C SER A 10 -17.85 5.60 -18.31
N ILE A 11 -17.00 6.60 -18.15
CA ILE A 11 -17.25 7.77 -17.31
C ILE A 11 -17.34 8.97 -18.25
N ALA A 12 -18.36 9.81 -18.08
CA ALA A 12 -18.55 10.99 -18.92
C ALA A 12 -17.28 11.87 -18.92
N GLY A 13 -16.94 12.49 -20.06
CA GLY A 13 -15.70 13.25 -20.24
C GLY A 13 -14.61 12.45 -20.94
N THR A 14 -13.35 12.85 -20.76
CA THR A 14 -12.17 12.10 -21.23
C THR A 14 -11.45 11.46 -20.03
N PRO A 15 -10.63 10.42 -20.23
CA PRO A 15 -9.91 9.78 -19.12
C PRO A 15 -9.07 10.73 -18.25
N GLY A 16 -8.46 11.76 -18.85
CA GLY A 16 -7.68 12.79 -18.14
C GLY A 16 -8.49 14.01 -17.67
N ALA A 17 -9.79 14.05 -17.94
CA ALA A 17 -10.72 15.09 -17.46
C ALA A 17 -12.14 14.51 -17.31
N PRO A 18 -12.34 13.50 -16.45
CA PRO A 18 -13.64 12.89 -16.23
C PRO A 18 -14.61 13.88 -15.57
N LEU A 19 -15.88 13.79 -15.92
CA LEU A 19 -16.98 14.58 -15.35
C LEU A 19 -17.83 13.77 -14.36
N GLY A 20 -17.77 12.44 -14.44
CA GLY A 20 -18.44 11.53 -13.51
C GLY A 20 -17.47 10.88 -12.51
N THR A 21 -18.03 10.24 -11.49
CA THR A 21 -17.27 9.54 -10.46
C THR A 21 -17.78 8.12 -10.29
N LEU A 22 -16.87 7.16 -10.25
CA LEU A 22 -17.09 5.83 -9.70
C LEU A 22 -16.19 5.68 -8.48
N ASP A 23 -16.80 5.57 -7.29
CA ASP A 23 -16.07 5.29 -6.06
C ASP A 23 -16.02 3.77 -5.82
N LEU A 24 -14.81 3.20 -5.86
CA LEU A 24 -14.60 1.79 -5.59
C LEU A 24 -14.64 1.46 -4.11
N THR A 25 -14.56 2.45 -3.21
CA THR A 25 -14.27 2.25 -1.79
C THR A 25 -13.00 1.37 -1.65
N ASN A 26 -13.13 0.13 -1.20
CA ASN A 26 -12.08 -0.88 -1.13
C ASN A 26 -12.37 -2.13 -2.00
N ASN A 27 -13.18 -1.98 -3.04
CA ASN A 27 -13.50 -3.06 -3.97
C ASN A 27 -12.53 -3.12 -5.15
N ASP A 28 -12.42 -4.31 -5.73
CA ASP A 28 -11.61 -4.56 -6.91
C ASP A 28 -12.48 -4.58 -8.18
N LEU A 29 -11.89 -4.25 -9.31
CA LEU A 29 -12.57 -4.19 -10.61
C LEU A 29 -11.73 -4.88 -11.69
N LEU A 30 -12.37 -5.69 -12.51
CA LEU A 30 -11.79 -6.28 -13.71
C LEU A 30 -12.60 -5.83 -14.93
N LEU A 31 -11.92 -5.23 -15.89
CA LEU A 31 -12.48 -4.70 -17.14
C LEU A 31 -11.97 -5.53 -18.32
N THR A 32 -12.82 -5.85 -19.29
CA THR A 32 -12.41 -6.70 -20.44
C THR A 32 -12.32 -5.94 -21.77
N ALA A 33 -12.77 -4.69 -21.82
CA ALA A 33 -12.87 -3.90 -23.04
C ALA A 33 -12.48 -2.41 -22.84
N ASN A 34 -11.56 -2.14 -21.92
CA ASN A 34 -10.96 -0.82 -21.70
C ASN A 34 -9.46 -0.87 -21.98
N ALA A 35 -8.88 0.22 -22.47
CA ALA A 35 -7.43 0.36 -22.53
C ALA A 35 -6.86 0.61 -21.13
N THR A 36 -5.77 -0.06 -20.76
CA THR A 36 -5.11 0.13 -19.46
C THR A 36 -4.77 1.60 -19.22
N ALA A 37 -4.25 2.30 -20.23
CA ALA A 37 -3.88 3.71 -20.14
C ALA A 37 -5.06 4.64 -19.81
N ASP A 38 -6.26 4.36 -20.34
CA ASP A 38 -7.47 5.14 -20.04
C ASP A 38 -7.89 4.93 -18.57
N VAL A 39 -7.84 3.68 -18.11
CA VAL A 39 -8.17 3.35 -16.71
C VAL A 39 -7.16 3.95 -15.75
N THR A 40 -5.86 3.86 -16.06
CA THR A 40 -4.79 4.52 -15.31
C THR A 40 -5.01 6.03 -15.25
N SER A 41 -5.39 6.67 -16.36
CA SER A 41 -5.65 8.12 -16.39
C SER A 41 -6.84 8.52 -15.52
N LEU A 42 -7.92 7.71 -15.51
CA LEU A 42 -9.09 7.93 -14.64
C LEU A 42 -8.72 7.85 -13.16
N VAL A 43 -7.85 6.91 -12.78
CA VAL A 43 -7.36 6.76 -11.40
C VAL A 43 -6.41 7.89 -11.06
N ALA A 44 -5.43 8.19 -11.89
CA ALA A 44 -4.44 9.25 -11.66
C ALA A 44 -5.10 10.62 -11.48
N PHE A 45 -6.11 10.94 -12.31
CA PHE A 45 -6.88 12.18 -12.19
C PHE A 45 -7.65 12.23 -10.86
N ALA A 46 -8.34 11.15 -10.49
CA ALA A 46 -9.08 11.07 -9.24
C ALA A 46 -8.17 11.14 -8.00
N ARG A 47 -7.00 10.49 -8.08
CA ARG A 47 -6.00 10.40 -7.01
C ARG A 47 -5.50 11.78 -6.58
N HIS A 48 -5.23 12.68 -7.53
CA HIS A 48 -4.81 14.07 -7.28
C HIS A 48 -3.79 14.20 -6.14
N GLY A 49 -2.60 13.62 -6.31
CA GLY A 49 -1.55 13.69 -5.27
C GLY A 49 -1.86 12.88 -4.00
N GLY A 50 -2.93 12.08 -3.98
CA GLY A 50 -3.38 11.30 -2.82
C GLY A 50 -4.54 11.95 -2.07
N ALA A 51 -5.04 13.10 -2.53
CA ALA A 51 -6.20 13.77 -1.96
C ALA A 51 -7.52 13.02 -2.21
N TRP A 52 -7.61 12.30 -3.34
CA TRP A 52 -8.82 11.56 -3.75
C TRP A 52 -10.10 12.42 -3.81
N ASP A 53 -9.94 13.70 -4.19
CA ASP A 53 -10.98 14.74 -4.13
C ASP A 53 -11.50 15.16 -5.52
N ARG A 54 -11.07 14.48 -6.59
CA ARG A 54 -11.50 14.73 -7.97
C ARG A 54 -12.43 13.64 -8.51
N THR A 55 -13.09 13.95 -9.62
CA THR A 55 -13.89 13.00 -10.42
C THR A 55 -13.01 11.89 -11.02
N GLY A 56 -13.62 10.84 -11.58
CA GLY A 56 -12.92 9.70 -12.18
C GLY A 56 -13.14 8.38 -11.42
N LEU A 57 -12.15 7.50 -11.46
CA LEU A 57 -12.17 6.23 -10.73
C LEU A 57 -11.49 6.42 -9.38
N THR A 58 -12.28 6.68 -8.34
CA THR A 58 -11.82 7.12 -7.02
C THR A 58 -11.96 6.04 -5.95
N SER A 59 -11.40 6.31 -4.76
CA SER A 59 -11.55 5.49 -3.55
C SER A 59 -11.74 6.36 -2.33
N SER A 60 -12.95 6.35 -1.76
CA SER A 60 -13.20 6.96 -0.44
C SER A 60 -12.48 6.25 0.69
N ALA A 61 -12.16 4.95 0.55
CA ALA A 61 -11.37 4.22 1.53
C ALA A 61 -9.91 4.71 1.57
N ALA A 62 -9.30 4.94 0.41
CA ALA A 62 -7.95 5.51 0.30
C ALA A 62 -7.94 6.96 0.81
N SER A 63 -8.96 7.75 0.45
CA SER A 63 -9.14 9.12 0.97
C SER A 63 -9.21 9.14 2.50
N ALA A 64 -9.95 8.21 3.11
CA ALA A 64 -10.14 8.13 4.56
C ALA A 64 -8.98 7.43 5.31
N ALA A 65 -8.02 6.82 4.61
CA ALA A 65 -6.92 6.11 5.25
C ALA A 65 -6.11 7.07 6.14
N SER A 66 -5.93 6.70 7.40
CA SER A 66 -5.22 7.52 8.40
C SER A 66 -3.71 7.57 8.16
N VAL A 67 -3.14 6.57 7.50
CA VAL A 67 -1.69 6.45 7.28
C VAL A 67 -1.30 6.59 5.81
N LYS A 68 -2.24 7.01 4.94
CA LYS A 68 -2.10 7.23 3.48
C LYS A 68 -1.23 6.20 2.75
N ASN A 69 -1.27 4.96 3.20
CA ASN A 69 -0.44 3.87 2.70
C ASN A 69 -1.14 3.03 1.63
N THR A 70 -2.44 3.27 1.41
CA THR A 70 -3.28 2.55 0.44
C THR A 70 -3.79 3.46 -0.66
N THR A 71 -3.99 2.89 -1.83
CA THR A 71 -4.34 3.56 -3.09
C THR A 71 -5.14 2.61 -4.00
N ILE A 72 -5.42 3.05 -5.22
CA ILE A 72 -5.82 2.17 -6.32
C ILE A 72 -4.61 1.96 -7.23
N GLY A 73 -4.26 0.70 -7.47
CA GLY A 73 -3.31 0.29 -8.51
C GLY A 73 -4.02 -0.18 -9.77
N VAL A 74 -3.33 -0.14 -10.91
CA VAL A 74 -3.84 -0.62 -12.21
C VAL A 74 -2.79 -1.49 -12.90
N LEU A 75 -3.15 -2.74 -13.22
CA LEU A 75 -2.34 -3.66 -14.02
C LEU A 75 -3.10 -4.08 -15.27
N SER A 76 -2.39 -4.25 -16.39
CA SER A 76 -2.92 -5.06 -17.49
C SER A 76 -2.94 -6.54 -17.12
N GLY A 77 -3.84 -7.28 -17.74
CA GLY A 77 -3.89 -8.73 -17.58
C GLY A 77 -2.63 -9.42 -18.08
N PHE A 78 -1.97 -8.85 -19.10
CA PHE A 78 -0.65 -9.31 -19.56
C PHE A 78 0.42 -9.18 -18.46
N GLU A 79 0.54 -8.00 -17.83
CA GLU A 79 1.48 -7.78 -16.72
C GLU A 79 1.18 -8.75 -15.57
N TYR A 80 -0.08 -8.87 -15.17
CA TYR A 80 -0.47 -9.78 -14.10
C TYR A 80 -0.14 -11.26 -14.40
N ARG A 81 -0.43 -11.74 -15.63
CA ARG A 81 -0.09 -13.10 -16.08
C ARG A 81 1.41 -13.31 -16.24
N SER A 82 2.20 -12.26 -16.45
CA SER A 82 3.66 -12.38 -16.45
C SER A 82 4.23 -12.78 -15.07
N ILE A 83 3.49 -12.50 -14.00
CA ILE A 83 3.85 -12.82 -12.62
C ILE A 83 3.27 -14.19 -12.22
N TYR A 84 1.95 -14.37 -12.41
CA TYR A 84 1.23 -15.54 -11.90
C TYR A 84 1.04 -16.66 -12.93
N GLY A 85 1.53 -16.46 -14.15
CA GLY A 85 1.44 -17.41 -15.25
C GLY A 85 0.12 -17.37 -16.02
N PRO A 86 -0.02 -18.24 -17.04
CA PRO A 86 -1.12 -18.17 -18.00
C PRO A 86 -2.50 -18.46 -17.40
N SER A 87 -2.56 -19.12 -16.24
CA SER A 87 -3.78 -19.48 -15.50
C SER A 87 -4.06 -18.53 -14.33
N ALA A 88 -3.47 -17.32 -14.34
CA ALA A 88 -3.67 -16.32 -13.29
C ALA A 88 -5.16 -16.06 -13.02
N VAL A 89 -5.50 -15.94 -11.75
CA VAL A 89 -6.85 -15.63 -11.28
C VAL A 89 -6.77 -14.36 -10.45
N PHE A 90 -7.54 -13.35 -10.85
CA PHE A 90 -7.72 -12.13 -10.07
C PHE A 90 -9.00 -12.24 -9.26
N ASN A 91 -8.86 -12.33 -7.94
CA ASN A 91 -9.94 -12.71 -7.03
C ASN A 91 -10.55 -14.07 -7.41
N THR A 92 -11.71 -14.08 -8.08
CA THR A 92 -12.40 -15.29 -8.56
C THR A 92 -12.48 -15.38 -10.09
N PHE A 93 -11.89 -14.43 -10.81
CA PHE A 93 -12.00 -14.34 -12.26
C PHE A 93 -10.69 -14.77 -12.94
N ALA A 94 -10.79 -15.62 -13.95
CA ALA A 94 -9.68 -15.87 -14.86
C ALA A 94 -9.31 -14.57 -15.61
N VAL A 95 -8.02 -14.34 -15.75
CA VAL A 95 -7.45 -13.13 -16.38
C VAL A 95 -7.02 -13.45 -17.82
N ALA A 96 -7.45 -12.63 -18.76
CA ALA A 96 -6.93 -12.60 -20.13
C ALA A 96 -5.90 -11.47 -20.29
N ASP A 97 -5.00 -11.57 -21.27
CA ASP A 97 -3.98 -10.52 -21.53
C ASP A 97 -4.59 -9.15 -21.80
N THR A 98 -5.79 -9.12 -22.37
CA THR A 98 -6.53 -7.90 -22.72
C THR A 98 -7.33 -7.30 -21.56
N ASP A 99 -7.38 -7.98 -20.41
CA ASP A 99 -8.11 -7.47 -19.26
C ASP A 99 -7.34 -6.29 -18.61
N VAL A 100 -8.05 -5.45 -17.87
CA VAL A 100 -7.47 -4.43 -16.98
C VAL A 100 -7.94 -4.71 -15.58
N LEU A 101 -6.99 -4.85 -14.65
CA LEU A 101 -7.20 -5.14 -13.26
C LEU A 101 -6.98 -3.86 -12.47
N VAL A 102 -7.95 -3.52 -11.63
CA VAL A 102 -7.91 -2.35 -10.76
C VAL A 102 -8.11 -2.84 -9.33
N LYS A 103 -7.19 -2.49 -8.44
CA LYS A 103 -7.16 -3.03 -7.08
C LYS A 103 -7.00 -1.93 -6.05
N TYR A 104 -7.81 -1.99 -5.00
CA TYR A 104 -7.49 -1.26 -3.77
C TYR A 104 -6.36 -1.99 -3.04
N THR A 105 -5.18 -1.37 -2.97
CA THR A 105 -3.98 -2.00 -2.42
C THR A 105 -3.01 -1.00 -1.79
N TYR A 106 -1.86 -1.45 -1.30
CA TYR A 106 -0.78 -0.61 -0.80
C TYR A 106 -0.04 0.11 -1.93
N TYR A 107 0.48 1.31 -1.66
CA TYR A 107 1.47 1.91 -2.54
C TYR A 107 2.66 0.96 -2.72
N GLY A 108 2.93 0.58 -3.96
CA GLY A 108 4.03 -0.32 -4.30
C GLY A 108 3.72 -1.81 -4.21
N ASP A 109 2.49 -2.25 -3.96
CA ASP A 109 2.09 -3.64 -4.22
C ASP A 109 1.96 -3.85 -5.75
N THR A 110 3.11 -4.02 -6.41
CA THR A 110 3.25 -4.02 -7.87
C THR A 110 2.73 -5.29 -8.53
N ASP A 111 2.48 -6.32 -7.73
CA ASP A 111 1.94 -7.60 -8.20
C ASP A 111 0.54 -7.93 -7.68
N PHE A 112 -0.05 -7.09 -6.83
CA PHE A 112 -1.39 -7.28 -6.26
C PHE A 112 -1.49 -8.47 -5.29
N ASN A 113 -0.40 -8.86 -4.64
CA ASN A 113 -0.41 -9.91 -3.62
C ASN A 113 -0.88 -9.42 -2.23
N GLY A 114 -1.04 -8.10 -2.05
CA GLY A 114 -1.50 -7.46 -0.82
C GLY A 114 -0.39 -7.20 0.21
N LEU A 115 0.87 -7.30 -0.20
CA LEU A 115 2.06 -6.99 0.59
C LEU A 115 2.98 -6.07 -0.22
N VAL A 116 3.75 -5.26 0.49
CA VAL A 116 4.93 -4.61 -0.08
C VAL A 116 6.17 -5.34 0.41
N ASP A 117 6.97 -5.87 -0.50
CA ASP A 117 8.19 -6.60 -0.18
C ASP A 117 9.32 -6.44 -1.22
N PHE A 118 10.31 -7.33 -1.19
CA PHE A 118 11.50 -7.26 -2.04
C PHE A 118 11.17 -7.34 -3.54
N ASP A 119 10.15 -8.12 -3.93
CA ASP A 119 9.82 -8.28 -5.34
C ASP A 119 9.30 -6.96 -5.93
N ASP A 120 8.56 -6.19 -5.13
CA ASP A 120 8.08 -4.86 -5.50
C ASP A 120 9.19 -3.83 -5.68
N TYR A 121 10.14 -3.80 -4.74
CA TYR A 121 11.32 -2.95 -4.88
C TYR A 121 12.16 -3.35 -6.09
N SER A 122 12.31 -4.63 -6.37
CA SER A 122 13.03 -5.12 -7.54
C SER A 122 12.41 -4.59 -8.85
N ARG A 123 11.07 -4.60 -8.95
CA ARG A 123 10.35 -4.03 -10.10
C ARG A 123 10.49 -2.51 -10.17
N THR A 124 10.38 -1.82 -9.04
CA THR A 124 10.53 -0.36 -8.93
C THR A 124 11.94 0.08 -9.33
N ASP A 125 12.97 -0.59 -8.83
CA ASP A 125 14.37 -0.35 -9.18
C ASP A 125 14.62 -0.59 -10.67
N ALA A 126 14.03 -1.66 -11.22
CA ALA A 126 14.10 -1.92 -12.66
C ALA A 126 13.40 -0.83 -13.47
N GLY A 127 12.23 -0.34 -13.03
CA GLY A 127 11.51 0.75 -13.67
C GLY A 127 12.31 2.05 -13.67
N PHE A 128 12.83 2.44 -12.50
CA PHE A 128 13.69 3.60 -12.32
C PHE A 128 14.93 3.54 -13.24
N ASN A 129 15.68 2.43 -13.17
CA ASN A 129 16.95 2.28 -13.89
C ASN A 129 16.78 2.18 -15.41
N ASN A 130 15.60 1.83 -15.89
CA ASN A 130 15.31 1.68 -17.32
C ASN A 130 14.34 2.75 -17.86
N ASN A 131 14.04 3.79 -17.07
CA ASN A 131 13.13 4.88 -17.43
C ASN A 131 11.76 4.36 -17.91
N ARG A 132 11.19 3.39 -17.21
CA ARG A 132 9.84 2.86 -17.47
C ARG A 132 8.86 3.49 -16.50
N GLY A 133 7.61 3.67 -16.93
CA GLY A 133 6.48 4.05 -16.08
C GLY A 133 5.46 2.93 -15.96
N GLY A 134 4.31 3.24 -15.36
CA GLY A 134 3.24 2.29 -15.08
C GLY A 134 3.45 1.47 -13.80
N TRP A 135 2.33 1.10 -13.17
CA TRP A 135 2.28 0.46 -11.85
C TRP A 135 3.19 -0.77 -11.72
N PHE A 136 3.20 -1.65 -12.74
CA PHE A 136 4.04 -2.85 -12.76
C PHE A 136 5.53 -2.55 -12.63
N ASN A 137 5.97 -1.38 -13.08
CA ASN A 137 7.36 -0.93 -13.03
C ASN A 137 7.64 -0.05 -11.80
N GLY A 138 6.68 0.15 -10.89
CA GLY A 138 6.85 0.93 -9.66
C GLY A 138 6.48 2.42 -9.76
N ASP A 139 5.76 2.84 -10.80
CA ASP A 139 5.15 4.18 -10.88
C ASP A 139 3.81 4.12 -10.13
N VAL A 140 3.88 4.37 -8.83
CA VAL A 140 2.81 4.14 -7.86
C VAL A 140 1.97 5.39 -7.61
N ASP A 141 2.45 6.56 -8.03
CA ASP A 141 1.67 7.79 -8.08
C ASP A 141 0.91 7.99 -9.42
N LEU A 142 1.22 7.15 -10.42
CA LEU A 142 0.61 7.07 -11.75
C LEU A 142 0.88 8.29 -12.63
N ASN A 143 2.04 8.93 -12.48
CA ASN A 143 2.43 10.11 -13.25
C ASN A 143 3.16 9.78 -14.57
N GLY A 144 3.49 8.51 -14.80
CA GLY A 144 4.16 8.01 -16.02
C GLY A 144 5.68 7.87 -15.91
N ILE A 145 6.27 8.19 -14.76
CA ILE A 145 7.71 8.13 -14.48
C ILE A 145 7.90 7.44 -13.13
N VAL A 146 8.97 6.66 -12.99
CA VAL A 146 9.40 6.14 -11.69
C VAL A 146 10.52 7.05 -11.16
N ASP A 147 10.27 7.75 -10.06
CA ASP A 147 11.27 8.61 -9.42
C ASP A 147 11.24 8.55 -7.88
N PHE A 148 11.77 9.58 -7.22
CA PHE A 148 11.87 9.59 -5.76
C PHE A 148 10.52 9.76 -5.06
N ASP A 149 9.52 10.33 -5.74
CA ASP A 149 8.17 10.47 -5.21
C ASP A 149 7.55 9.08 -5.04
N ASP A 150 7.76 8.15 -5.99
CA ASP A 150 7.34 6.75 -5.87
C ASP A 150 8.04 6.02 -4.72
N TYR A 151 9.35 6.19 -4.59
CA TYR A 151 10.12 5.59 -3.48
C TYR A 151 9.61 6.05 -2.11
N SER A 152 9.19 7.31 -2.00
CA SER A 152 8.64 7.82 -0.74
C SER A 152 7.31 7.16 -0.37
N LEU A 153 6.47 6.84 -1.37
CA LEU A 153 5.17 6.20 -1.17
C LEU A 153 5.28 4.71 -0.86
N ILE A 154 6.13 3.96 -1.57
CA ILE A 154 6.38 2.53 -1.28
C ILE A 154 7.07 2.35 0.09
N ASP A 155 8.03 3.21 0.43
CA ASP A 155 8.68 3.15 1.75
C ASP A 155 7.70 3.45 2.89
N LEU A 156 6.78 4.41 2.68
CA LEU A 156 5.72 4.68 3.63
C LEU A 156 4.85 3.43 3.81
N ALA A 157 4.38 2.83 2.72
CA ALA A 157 3.59 1.61 2.79
C ALA A 157 4.34 0.47 3.50
N PHE A 158 5.61 0.26 3.19
CA PHE A 158 6.38 -0.81 3.79
C PHE A 158 6.66 -0.60 5.28
N ASN A 159 6.96 0.64 5.69
CA ASN A 159 7.19 0.98 7.10
C ASN A 159 5.91 0.93 7.93
N THR A 160 4.76 1.25 7.34
CA THR A 160 3.47 1.13 8.02
C THR A 160 3.04 -0.32 8.16
N GLN A 161 3.18 -1.11 7.10
CA GLN A 161 2.97 -2.57 7.12
C GLN A 161 3.88 -3.26 8.15
N SER A 162 5.14 -2.82 8.28
CA SER A 162 6.13 -3.40 9.18
C SER A 162 6.08 -2.87 10.62
N GLY A 163 5.22 -1.89 10.93
CA GLY A 163 5.13 -1.27 12.26
C GLY A 163 6.33 -0.38 12.63
N THR A 164 7.11 0.07 11.65
CA THR A 164 8.33 0.86 11.85
C THR A 164 8.16 2.35 11.55
N LEU A 165 6.95 2.78 11.17
CA LEU A 165 6.65 4.16 10.77
C LEU A 165 7.19 5.22 11.74
N ARG A 166 6.93 5.07 13.04
CA ARG A 166 7.36 6.05 14.05
C ARG A 166 8.88 6.28 14.03
N ARG A 167 9.66 5.22 13.81
CA ARG A 167 11.12 5.32 13.77
C ARG A 167 11.60 5.96 12.47
N ALA A 168 10.96 5.63 11.34
CA ALA A 168 11.23 6.27 10.06
C ALA A 168 10.97 7.78 10.11
N MET A 169 9.84 8.19 10.70
CA MET A 169 9.50 9.60 10.89
C MET A 169 10.56 10.35 11.70
N ALA A 170 10.96 9.81 12.86
CA ALA A 170 11.97 10.44 13.71
C ALA A 170 13.33 10.61 13.02
N TYR A 171 13.69 9.67 12.14
CA TYR A 171 14.88 9.80 11.29
C TYR A 171 14.71 10.93 10.26
N LEU A 172 13.59 10.95 9.54
CA LEU A 172 13.38 11.88 8.43
C LEU A 172 13.14 13.33 8.90
N ASP A 173 12.36 13.53 9.96
CA ASP A 173 12.08 14.86 10.54
C ASP A 173 13.29 15.47 11.28
N GLY A 174 14.31 14.66 11.55
CA GLY A 174 15.55 15.09 12.18
C GLY A 174 15.53 15.10 13.70
N SER A 175 14.43 14.72 14.34
CA SER A 175 14.34 14.59 15.81
C SER A 175 15.26 13.51 16.36
N ASP A 176 15.53 12.44 15.59
CA ASP A 176 16.50 11.40 15.90
C ASP A 176 17.15 10.80 14.64
N ARG A 177 18.29 11.40 14.24
CA ARG A 177 19.13 10.99 13.09
C ARG A 177 20.13 9.88 13.40
N THR A 178 20.06 9.24 14.57
CA THR A 178 20.96 8.13 14.90
C THR A 178 20.65 6.90 14.04
N ASP A 179 21.57 5.93 13.98
CA ASP A 179 21.29 4.62 13.38
C ASP A 179 20.63 3.67 14.41
N GLU A 180 20.43 4.12 15.65
CA GLU A 180 19.86 3.29 16.71
C GLU A 180 18.43 2.86 16.34
N GLY A 181 18.18 1.55 16.34
CA GLY A 181 16.87 0.99 16.02
C GLY A 181 16.55 0.89 14.51
N MET A 182 17.47 1.26 13.61
CA MET A 182 17.28 1.19 12.15
C MET A 182 17.57 -0.19 11.54
N ASN A 183 17.43 -1.25 12.35
CA ASN A 183 17.86 -2.60 11.97
C ASN A 183 16.91 -3.33 11.00
N SER A 184 15.67 -2.87 10.86
CA SER A 184 14.67 -3.54 10.02
C SER A 184 14.93 -3.28 8.53
N PRO A 185 14.53 -4.20 7.63
CA PRO A 185 14.64 -3.96 6.19
C PRO A 185 13.96 -2.66 5.73
N ALA A 186 12.78 -2.35 6.26
CA ALA A 186 12.03 -1.14 5.92
C ALA A 186 12.75 0.15 6.34
N LEU A 187 13.41 0.15 7.50
CA LEU A 187 14.16 1.31 7.99
C LEU A 187 15.47 1.50 7.21
N ARG A 188 16.15 0.42 6.85
CA ARG A 188 17.34 0.51 5.98
C ARG A 188 17.03 1.04 4.59
N LEU A 189 15.83 0.77 4.06
CA LEU A 189 15.38 1.37 2.80
C LEU A 189 15.22 2.89 2.93
N VAL A 190 14.60 3.35 4.02
CA VAL A 190 14.47 4.78 4.34
C VAL A 190 15.84 5.46 4.42
N GLU A 191 16.82 4.85 5.09
CA GLU A 191 18.19 5.38 5.15
C GLU A 191 18.82 5.50 3.76
N ARG A 192 18.71 4.45 2.94
CA ARG A 192 19.29 4.44 1.59
C ARG A 192 18.63 5.47 0.68
N HIS A 193 17.30 5.56 0.69
CA HIS A 193 16.59 6.51 -0.15
C HIS A 193 16.78 7.94 0.32
N PHE A 194 16.82 8.18 1.63
CA PHE A 194 17.22 9.48 2.16
C PHE A 194 18.65 9.86 1.77
N ALA A 195 19.61 8.93 1.85
CA ALA A 195 20.99 9.18 1.42
C ALA A 195 21.09 9.46 -0.10
N ARG A 196 20.23 8.85 -0.90
CA ARG A 196 20.20 9.01 -2.37
C ARG A 196 19.51 10.30 -2.82
N PHE A 197 18.36 10.62 -2.24
CA PHE A 197 17.45 11.68 -2.71
C PHE A 197 17.37 12.89 -1.78
N GLY A 198 17.85 12.76 -0.55
CA GLY A 198 17.95 13.85 0.42
C GLY A 198 16.60 14.37 0.90
N ASN A 199 16.53 15.69 1.10
CA ASN A 199 15.40 16.35 1.75
C ASN A 199 14.11 16.32 0.92
N ALA A 200 14.19 16.17 -0.41
CA ALA A 200 13.00 16.06 -1.25
C ALA A 200 12.21 14.78 -0.93
N TYR A 201 12.92 13.65 -0.81
CA TYR A 201 12.34 12.38 -0.37
C TYR A 201 11.77 12.47 1.05
N ALA A 202 12.52 13.07 1.99
CA ALA A 202 12.03 13.21 3.37
C ALA A 202 10.74 14.05 3.44
N ALA A 203 10.68 15.15 2.70
CA ALA A 203 9.51 16.01 2.65
C ALA A 203 8.29 15.28 2.07
N ASN A 204 8.45 14.53 0.98
CA ASN A 204 7.35 13.76 0.40
C ASN A 204 6.84 12.67 1.37
N PHE A 205 7.74 11.88 1.93
CA PHE A 205 7.39 10.84 2.92
C PHE A 205 6.60 11.44 4.09
N LEU A 206 7.09 12.54 4.67
CA LEU A 206 6.46 13.17 5.83
C LEU A 206 5.11 13.81 5.49
N ASN A 207 4.98 14.47 4.34
CA ASN A 207 3.72 15.07 3.88
C ASN A 207 2.63 14.03 3.64
N SER A 208 3.04 12.80 3.32
CA SER A 208 2.13 11.67 3.15
C SER A 208 1.61 11.12 4.48
N VAL A 209 2.23 11.46 5.63
CA VAL A 209 1.75 11.05 6.96
C VAL A 209 0.96 12.19 7.60
N PRO A 210 -0.32 11.99 7.96
CA PRO A 210 -1.08 12.99 8.70
C PRO A 210 -0.46 13.29 10.06
N GLU A 211 -0.42 14.57 10.45
CA GLU A 211 0.21 15.01 11.70
C GLU A 211 -0.35 14.26 12.95
N PRO A 212 0.48 14.08 14.00
CA PRO A 212 0.20 13.20 15.15
C PRO A 212 -1.03 13.52 16.00
N ALA A 213 -1.77 14.60 15.72
CA ALA A 213 -3.10 14.79 16.31
C ALA A 213 -4.07 13.61 16.00
N GLY A 214 -3.82 12.82 14.95
CA GLY A 214 -4.58 11.61 14.60
C GLY A 214 -4.01 10.27 15.10
N LEU A 215 -2.77 10.22 15.60
CA LEU A 215 -2.07 8.96 15.92
C LEU A 215 -2.19 8.50 17.38
N GLY A 216 -2.82 9.30 18.25
CA GLY A 216 -2.95 9.00 19.68
C GLY A 216 -3.90 7.87 20.08
N ALA A 217 -4.63 7.23 19.15
CA ALA A 217 -5.72 6.30 19.49
C ALA A 217 -5.51 4.83 19.08
N VAL A 218 -4.48 4.49 18.30
CA VAL A 218 -4.26 3.09 17.88
C VAL A 218 -3.13 2.47 18.70
N GLY A 219 -3.47 2.15 19.94
CA GLY A 219 -2.51 1.55 20.87
C GLY A 219 -3.13 1.12 22.18
N LEU A 220 -4.19 0.30 22.19
CA LEU A 220 -4.48 -0.64 23.28
C LEU A 220 -5.58 -1.62 22.86
N GLY A 221 -5.16 -2.72 22.23
CA GLY A 221 -6.05 -3.82 21.83
C GLY A 221 -5.40 -5.18 21.94
N MET A 222 -4.46 -5.37 22.88
CA MET A 222 -3.96 -6.70 23.23
C MET A 222 -4.60 -7.21 24.52
N LEU A 223 -5.51 -8.16 24.30
CA LEU A 223 -6.09 -9.15 25.19
C LEU A 223 -5.25 -9.46 26.45
N LEU A 224 -5.63 -8.89 27.60
CA LEU A 224 -5.19 -9.36 28.91
C LEU A 224 -5.95 -10.64 29.27
N LEU A 225 -5.41 -11.80 28.92
CA LEU A 225 -5.85 -13.07 29.51
C LEU A 225 -5.33 -13.14 30.97
N PRO A 226 -6.20 -13.40 31.95
CA PRO A 226 -5.75 -13.53 33.34
C PRO A 226 -4.96 -14.83 33.52
N ARG A 227 -3.69 -14.70 33.91
CA ARG A 227 -2.87 -15.82 34.40
C ARG A 227 -3.53 -16.44 35.63
N ARG A 228 -4.02 -17.68 35.53
CA ARG A 228 -4.49 -18.48 36.67
C ARG A 228 -3.33 -18.73 37.64
N ARG A 229 -3.37 -18.10 38.82
CA ARG A 229 -2.53 -18.42 39.97
C ARG A 229 -2.93 -19.80 40.51
N VAL A 230 -2.06 -20.79 40.38
CA VAL A 230 -2.19 -22.05 41.13
C VAL A 230 -1.83 -21.76 42.59
N ARG A 231 -2.85 -21.65 43.45
CA ARG A 231 -2.68 -21.68 44.91
C ARG A 231 -2.40 -23.12 45.34
N ARG A 232 -1.17 -23.42 45.78
CA ARG A 232 -0.90 -24.61 46.60
C ARG A 232 -1.43 -24.33 48.01
N GLY A 233 -2.55 -24.96 48.35
CA GLY A 233 -3.08 -24.98 49.71
C GLY A 233 -2.23 -25.87 50.61
N ILE A 234 -1.90 -25.35 51.78
CA ILE A 234 -1.44 -26.10 52.97
C ILE A 234 -2.71 -26.45 53.78
N ASP A 235 -2.61 -27.50 54.60
CA ASP A 235 -3.61 -28.14 55.47
C ASP A 235 -4.33 -29.32 54.81
N GLY A 236 -4.31 -30.55 55.33
CA GLY A 236 -3.90 -31.09 56.63
C GLY A 236 -4.84 -32.26 56.94
N LEU A 237 -4.32 -33.39 57.45
CA LEU A 237 -4.98 -34.48 58.22
C LEU A 237 -4.02 -35.69 58.24
N ARG A 238 -3.17 -35.85 59.27
CA ARG A 238 -3.36 -36.60 60.53
C ARG A 238 -3.86 -38.06 60.37
N ARG A 239 -3.18 -38.95 61.13
CA ARG A 239 -3.56 -40.31 61.63
C ARG A 239 -3.19 -41.48 60.68
N LEU A 240 -2.53 -42.58 61.05
CA LEU A 240 -2.41 -43.32 62.33
C LEU A 240 -1.11 -44.16 62.44
N SER A 241 -0.71 -44.36 63.71
CA SER A 241 0.08 -45.44 64.35
C SER A 241 0.54 -46.67 63.55
N ALA A 242 1.81 -47.06 63.73
CA ALA A 242 2.25 -48.13 64.64
C ALA A 242 3.76 -47.96 64.91
#